data_AF-A0AAC9M4V1-F1
#
_entry.id   AF-A0AAC9M4V1-F1
#
_cell.length_a   1.000
_cell.length_b   1.000
_cell.length_c   1.000
_cell.angle_alpha   90.00
_cell.angle_beta   90.00
_cell.angle_gamma   90.00
#
_symmetry.space_group_name_H-M   'P 1'
#
loop_
_entity.id
_entity.type
_entity.pdbx_description
1 polymer ?
#
loop_
_entity_poly.entity_id
_entity_poly.type
_entity_poly.pdbx_seq_one_letter_code
_entity_poly.pdbx_strand_id
1 'polypeptide(L)'
;MSSATPEFLFVRPGDYVAIKKENCEDTKEKNENYWVGQVIDCIGGARNPNSWTLFQVANIDNGEITIINADIVEKILKPSGS
;
A
#
# COMPACT_ATOMS: atom_id res chain seq x y z
N MET A 1 4.54 24.35 8.30
CA MET A 1 4.51 23.22 7.35
C MET A 1 3.24 22.44 7.66
N SER A 2 2.29 22.31 6.73
CA SER A 2 1.05 21.60 7.01
C SER A 2 1.38 20.11 7.21
N SER A 3 1.20 19.62 8.43
CA SER A 3 1.34 18.20 8.79
C SER A 3 0.19 17.43 8.18
N ALA A 4 0.26 17.10 6.89
CA ALA A 4 -0.70 16.20 6.29
C ALA A 4 -0.53 14.82 6.92
N THR A 5 -1.57 14.31 7.58
CA THR A 5 -1.60 12.95 8.11
C THR A 5 -1.38 11.96 6.96
N PRO A 6 -0.42 11.01 7.08
CA PRO A 6 -0.17 10.04 6.01
C PRO A 6 -1.44 9.26 5.62
N GLU A 7 -1.71 9.12 4.32
CA GLU A 7 -2.95 8.47 3.84
C GLU A 7 -3.06 7.01 4.27
N PHE A 8 -1.93 6.31 4.43
CA PHE A 8 -1.92 4.90 4.81
C PHE A 8 -2.60 4.66 6.17
N LEU A 9 -2.69 5.67 7.05
CA LEU A 9 -3.40 5.60 8.33
C LEU A 9 -4.93 5.51 8.19
N PHE A 10 -5.47 5.61 6.97
CA PHE A 10 -6.90 5.46 6.69
C PHE A 10 -7.27 4.23 5.85
N VAL A 11 -6.27 3.46 5.40
CA VAL A 11 -6.43 2.21 4.62
C VAL A 11 -7.23 1.13 5.36
N ARG A 12 -8.18 0.50 4.69
CA ARG A 12 -8.99 -0.59 5.23
C ARG A 12 -8.93 -1.83 4.34
N PRO A 13 -9.20 -3.03 4.88
CA PRO A 13 -9.47 -4.19 4.04
C PRO A 13 -10.54 -3.88 3.00
N GLY A 14 -10.25 -4.23 1.74
CA GLY A 14 -11.06 -3.95 0.57
C GLY A 14 -10.66 -2.71 -0.22
N ASP A 15 -9.88 -1.78 0.35
CA ASP A 15 -9.38 -0.61 -0.37
C ASP A 15 -8.40 -1.02 -1.47
N TYR A 16 -8.43 -0.27 -2.57
CA TYR A 16 -7.40 -0.33 -3.60
C TYR A 16 -6.35 0.75 -3.30
N VAL A 17 -5.08 0.38 -3.35
CA VAL A 17 -3.97 1.27 -3.00
C VAL A 17 -2.91 1.29 -4.09
N ALA A 18 -2.32 2.46 -4.32
CA ALA A 18 -1.11 2.60 -5.12
C ALA A 18 0.11 2.39 -4.23
N ILE A 19 0.95 1.41 -4.59
CA ILE A 19 2.08 0.96 -3.79
C ILE A 19 3.35 1.19 -4.58
N LYS A 20 4.31 1.87 -3.95
CA LYS A 20 5.62 2.10 -4.55
C LYS A 20 6.40 0.80 -4.61
N LYS A 21 7.02 0.47 -5.75
CA LYS A 21 8.03 -0.59 -5.78
C LYS A 21 9.20 -0.12 -4.91
N GLU A 22 9.55 -0.89 -3.88
CA GLU A 22 10.83 -0.69 -3.20
C GLU A 22 11.94 -0.84 -4.24
N ASN A 23 12.93 0.07 -4.24
CA ASN A 23 13.95 0.13 -5.29
C ASN A 23 14.70 -1.20 -5.40
N CYS A 24 14.28 -2.10 -6.28
CA CYS A 24 15.09 -3.20 -6.74
C CYS A 24 16.18 -2.58 -7.63
N GLU A 25 17.42 -2.57 -7.16
CA GLU A 25 18.57 -1.95 -7.85
C GLU A 25 18.85 -2.54 -9.25
N ASP A 26 18.16 -3.61 -9.65
CA ASP A 26 18.49 -4.42 -10.83
C ASP A 26 17.65 -4.22 -12.09
N THR A 27 16.58 -3.40 -12.09
CA THR A 27 15.75 -3.24 -13.30
C THR A 27 15.88 -1.85 -13.90
N LYS A 28 16.52 -1.79 -15.08
CA LYS A 28 16.68 -0.62 -15.97
C LYS A 28 15.37 -0.04 -16.51
N GLU A 29 14.22 -0.39 -15.94
CA GLU A 29 12.90 0.08 -16.36
C GLU A 29 12.42 1.19 -15.42
N LYS A 30 12.84 2.41 -15.73
CA LYS A 30 12.59 3.63 -14.95
C LYS A 30 11.11 4.05 -14.82
N ASN A 31 10.16 3.27 -15.33
CA ASN A 31 8.77 3.71 -15.52
C ASN A 31 7.71 2.93 -14.74
N GLU A 32 8.06 1.85 -14.04
CA GLU A 32 7.09 1.11 -13.20
C GLU A 32 7.36 1.33 -11.71
N ASN A 33 7.31 2.58 -11.27
CA ASN A 33 7.56 2.92 -9.86
C ASN A 33 6.42 2.50 -8.92
N TYR A 34 5.27 2.10 -9.47
CA TYR A 34 4.06 1.77 -8.70
C TYR A 34 3.35 0.54 -9.26
N TRP A 35 2.66 -0.17 -8.37
CA TRP A 35 1.66 -1.17 -8.71
C TRP A 35 0.40 -0.95 -7.88
N VAL A 36 -0.72 -1.51 -8.32
CA VAL A 36 -1.99 -1.41 -7.61
C VAL A 36 -2.31 -2.72 -6.92
N GLY A 37 -2.69 -2.63 -5.66
CA GLY A 37 -3.09 -3.79 -4.89
C GLY A 37 -4.40 -3.56 -4.15
N GLN A 38 -5.15 -4.63 -3.94
CA GLN A 38 -6.29 -4.65 -3.03
C GLN A 38 -5.82 -5.11 -1.64
N VAL A 39 -6.15 -4.34 -0.62
CA VAL A 39 -5.80 -4.67 0.77
C VAL A 39 -6.70 -5.81 1.26
N ILE A 40 -6.06 -6.89 1.72
CA ILE A 40 -6.73 -8.05 2.31
C ILE A 40 -6.83 -7.89 3.83
N ASP A 41 -5.73 -7.50 4.48
CA ASP A 41 -5.67 -7.36 5.93
C ASP A 41 -4.72 -6.24 6.37
N CYS A 42 -5.03 -5.61 7.51
CA CYS A 42 -4.24 -4.55 8.12
C CYS A 42 -3.58 -5.06 9.41
N ILE A 43 -2.26 -5.13 9.42
CA ILE A 43 -1.50 -5.73 10.51
C ILE A 43 -0.85 -4.64 11.35
N GLY A 44 -1.25 -4.59 12.63
CA GLY A 44 -0.70 -3.68 13.61
C GLY A 44 0.69 -4.06 14.11
N GLY A 45 1.43 -3.08 14.62
CA GLY A 45 2.75 -3.30 15.20
C GLY A 45 2.72 -4.09 16.51
N ALA A 46 3.78 -4.84 16.80
CA ALA A 46 3.90 -5.66 18.01
C ALA A 46 3.69 -4.88 19.33
N ARG A 47 4.02 -3.59 19.36
CA ARG A 47 3.85 -2.72 20.54
C ARG A 47 2.50 -2.02 20.59
N ASN A 48 1.84 -1.83 19.44
CA ASN A 48 0.53 -1.21 19.34
C ASN A 48 -0.23 -1.82 18.15
N PRO A 49 -1.10 -2.81 18.40
CA PRO A 49 -1.89 -3.46 17.36
C PRO A 49 -2.83 -2.53 16.58
N ASN A 50 -3.10 -1.32 17.09
CA ASN A 50 -3.93 -0.32 16.41
C ASN A 50 -3.12 0.61 15.49
N SER A 51 -1.79 0.47 15.46
CA SER A 51 -0.92 1.22 14.56
C SER A 51 -0.51 0.31 13.42
N TRP A 52 -1.16 0.43 12.27
CA TRP A 52 -0.84 -0.38 11.10
C TRP A 52 0.62 -0.16 10.71
N THR A 53 1.34 -1.28 10.62
CA THR A 53 2.74 -1.31 10.21
C THR A 53 2.94 -2.10 8.93
N LEU A 54 2.05 -3.07 8.66
CA LEU A 54 2.08 -3.89 7.45
C LEU A 54 0.68 -4.03 6.86
N PHE A 55 0.62 -4.27 5.56
CA PHE A 55 -0.60 -4.67 4.86
C PHE A 55 -0.38 -5.98 4.12
N GLN A 56 -1.34 -6.89 4.20
CA GLN A 56 -1.43 -8.01 3.27
C GLN A 56 -2.21 -7.53 2.04
N VAL A 57 -1.63 -7.67 0.85
CA VAL A 57 -2.15 -7.07 -0.37
C VAL A 57 -2.11 -8.07 -1.52
N ALA A 58 -3.21 -8.16 -2.29
CA ALA A 58 -3.24 -8.86 -3.57
C ALA A 58 -2.97 -7.88 -4.72
N ASN A 59 -1.98 -8.16 -5.56
CA ASN A 59 -1.73 -7.43 -6.79
C ASN A 59 -2.87 -7.67 -7.79
N ILE A 60 -3.44 -6.60 -8.35
CA ILE A 60 -4.62 -6.69 -9.22
C ILE A 60 -4.31 -7.30 -10.60
N ASP A 61 -3.06 -7.23 -11.06
CA ASP A 61 -2.67 -7.67 -12.40
C ASP A 61 -2.41 -9.19 -12.45
N ASN A 62 -1.86 -9.76 -11.38
CA ASN A 62 -1.43 -11.16 -11.35
C ASN A 62 -1.99 -11.99 -10.18
N GLY A 63 -2.67 -11.36 -9.21
CA GLY A 63 -3.23 -12.02 -8.03
C GLY A 63 -2.22 -12.42 -6.95
N GLU A 64 -0.95 -12.05 -7.09
CA GLU A 64 0.09 -12.34 -6.09
C GLU A 64 -0.22 -11.66 -4.76
N ILE A 65 -0.12 -12.41 -3.65
CA ILE A 65 -0.34 -11.90 -2.30
C ILE A 65 1.01 -11.64 -1.63
N THR A 66 1.25 -10.40 -1.23
CA THR A 66 2.47 -9.97 -0.53
C THR A 66 2.13 -9.21 0.74
N ILE A 67 3.03 -9.28 1.72
CA ILE A 67 3.01 -8.40 2.90
C ILE A 67 3.97 -7.24 2.65
N ILE A 68 3.44 -6.01 2.69
CA ILE A 68 4.21 -4.78 2.47
C ILE A 68 4.29 -3.93 3.73
N ASN A 69 5.29 -3.06 3.83
CA ASN A 69 5.30 -1.97 4.81
C ASN A 69 4.15 -0.99 4.53
N ALA A 70 3.54 -0.46 5.58
CA ALA A 70 2.42 0.47 5.44
C ALA A 70 2.87 1.82 4.82
N ASP A 71 4.14 2.21 4.98
CA ASP A 71 4.69 3.49 4.53
C ASP A 71 5.00 3.55 3.03
N ILE A 72 5.03 2.41 2.33
CA ILE A 72 5.17 2.37 0.86
C ILE A 72 3.84 2.51 0.11
N VAL A 73 2.72 2.60 0.84
CA VAL A 73 1.41 2.99 0.30
C VAL A 73 1.38 4.51 0.15
N GLU A 74 1.33 4.98 -1.10
CA GLU A 74 1.28 6.41 -1.39
C GLU A 74 -0.15 6.95 -1.35
N LYS A 75 -1.13 6.14 -1.78
CA LYS A 75 -2.48 6.65 -2.00
C LYS A 75 -3.57 5.58 -1.93
N ILE A 76 -4.71 5.93 -1.35
CA ILE A 76 -5.96 5.17 -1.47
C ILE A 76 -6.66 5.57 -2.78
N LEU A 77 -6.88 4.60 -3.66
CA LEU A 77 -7.55 4.80 -4.94
C LEU A 77 -9.07 4.72 -4.75
N LYS A 78 -9.78 5.71 -5.28
CA LYS A 78 -11.24 5.73 -5.29
C LYS A 78 -11.75 5.34 -6.68
N PRO A 79 -12.81 4.50 -6.78
CA PRO A 79 -13.48 4.28 -8.05
C PRO A 79 -14.02 5.61 -8.59
N SER A 80 -13.96 5.82 -9.90
CA SER A 80 -14.37 7.05 -10.59
C SER A 80 -15.89 7.32 -10.62
N GLY A 81 -16.68 6.71 -9.72
CA GLY A 81 -18.14 6.73 -9.76
C GLY A 81 -18.84 7.00 -8.41
N SER A 82 -18.21 7.73 -7.49
CA SER A 82 -18.84 8.17 -6.23
C SER A 82 -19.35 9.60 -6.30
#